data_AF-A0A958UBL2-F1
#
_entry.id   AF-A0A958UBL2-F1
#
_cell.length_a   1.000
_cell.length_b   1.000
_cell.length_c   1.000
_cell.angle_alpha   90.00
_cell.angle_beta   90.00
_cell.angle_gamma   90.00
#
_symmetry.space_group_name_H-M   'P 1'
#
loop_
_entity.id
_entity.type
_entity.pdbx_description
1 polymer ?
#
loop_
_entity_poly.entity_id
_entity_poly.type
_entity_poly.pdbx_seq_one_letter_code
_entity_poly.pdbx_strand_id
1 'polypeptide(L)'
;MIYLKRSFNLLLLFIVAISCLQPKEKDEIRILFIGNSYTYYNSSPELLKALIHEKFPDQVVETQLISGGGMTLADHWQNEGTIQTIRTGDWDYVVLQEQSKLGMGVMIDNDIFFGQTERFYEHARKFDAEITKADAKTVFLMTWSVKDKPKEQAILTHAYTAIAKELKAVLAPVGLVWDELRVNPKIELYADDGGHPSPMGSYLSAVTLYATLMADDPLGLSGVITGNPLSSTGERSLDNELIIDLTTEEAKLIQEASWKVVKAIQESNDYLEIEQPDPSYTIPILSKGETIELKSIIGKWYGTSTYGSDYLGQIMEIKDVDGKPEVSLSFYSPHVQDQMRVDNAVIKEDQLILTLYDSLRARNSEVHISVNGSNMEGILESLGNLQMYKHLYFSKKSVHNEIDLSTLELLMESFQYNILKEGYVKAALEHYEQYSELIGKTYKPEEFYLNAVGYNFLRDGKVNDALNAFELAMVYFPMSVNAYDSYAEALIVEGRKDEALEVYTRAYELAKKTGYENLAYIEENLNKLKNNIAVDIEGEAIPPPPPPPPSQ
;
A
#
# COMPACT_ATOMS: atom_id res chain seq x y z
N MET A 1 82.99 -23.77 14.84
CA MET A 1 82.48 -23.46 13.48
C MET A 1 80.95 -23.55 13.50
N ILE A 2 80.21 -22.66 14.16
CA ILE A 2 79.82 -21.26 13.82
C ILE A 2 78.70 -21.11 12.75
N TYR A 3 78.31 -22.16 12.01
CA TYR A 3 77.26 -22.00 10.97
C TYR A 3 75.92 -22.72 11.18
N LEU A 4 75.72 -23.46 12.28
CA LEU A 4 74.46 -24.20 12.52
C LEU A 4 73.57 -23.67 13.66
N LYS A 5 73.92 -22.54 14.28
CA LYS A 5 73.12 -21.91 15.35
C LYS A 5 72.48 -20.56 14.97
N ARG A 6 72.69 -20.07 13.74
CA ARG A 6 72.08 -18.80 13.26
C ARG A 6 70.79 -18.98 12.47
N SER A 7 70.50 -20.18 11.96
CA SER A 7 69.33 -20.43 11.12
C SER A 7 68.04 -20.71 11.90
N PHE A 8 68.15 -21.13 13.17
CA PHE A 8 66.98 -21.43 14.01
C PHE A 8 66.40 -20.18 14.69
N ASN A 9 67.23 -19.18 14.99
CA ASN A 9 66.77 -17.91 15.57
C ASN A 9 66.16 -16.94 14.54
N LEU A 10 66.51 -17.05 13.25
CA LEU A 10 65.85 -16.29 12.19
C LEU A 10 64.48 -16.87 11.80
N LEU A 11 64.28 -18.18 11.91
CA LEU A 11 62.99 -18.82 11.66
C LEU A 11 61.98 -18.55 12.80
N LEU A 12 62.46 -18.46 14.06
CA LEU A 12 61.62 -18.08 15.19
C LEU A 12 61.23 -16.59 15.17
N LEU A 13 62.08 -15.71 14.66
CA LEU A 13 61.77 -14.28 14.47
C LEU A 13 60.81 -14.02 13.29
N PHE A 14 60.74 -14.92 12.31
CA PHE A 14 59.78 -14.83 11.21
C PHE A 14 58.39 -15.37 11.58
N ILE A 15 58.31 -16.34 12.50
CA ILE A 15 57.03 -16.90 12.98
C ILE A 15 56.37 -15.95 14.01
N VAL A 16 57.14 -15.20 14.80
CA VAL A 16 56.57 -14.19 15.72
C VAL A 16 56.11 -12.90 15.00
N ALA A 17 56.65 -12.61 13.80
CA ALA A 17 56.21 -11.45 13.01
C ALA A 17 54.89 -11.65 12.26
N ILE A 18 54.42 -12.89 12.10
CA ILE A 18 53.12 -13.19 11.47
C ILE A 18 51.98 -13.23 12.51
N SER A 19 52.29 -13.21 13.81
CA SER A 19 51.29 -13.19 14.89
C SER A 19 50.75 -11.79 15.24
N CYS A 20 51.07 -10.75 14.47
CA CYS A 20 50.57 -9.37 14.69
C CYS A 20 49.82 -8.74 13.51
N LEU A 21 49.46 -9.49 12.47
CA LEU A 21 48.41 -9.06 11.56
C LEU A 21 47.11 -9.77 11.95
N GLN A 22 46.55 -9.40 13.11
CA GLN A 22 45.10 -9.45 13.20
C GLN A 22 44.58 -8.47 12.14
N PRO A 23 43.63 -8.85 11.28
CA PRO A 23 42.97 -7.88 10.43
C PRO A 23 42.45 -6.79 11.36
N LYS A 24 42.89 -5.55 11.13
CA LYS A 24 42.33 -4.40 11.82
C LYS A 24 40.83 -4.45 11.50
N GLU A 25 39.98 -4.60 12.52
CA GLU A 25 38.55 -4.44 12.34
C GLU A 25 38.33 -3.15 11.55
N LYS A 26 37.47 -3.21 10.53
CA LYS A 26 37.21 -2.07 9.66
C LYS A 26 36.68 -0.98 10.60
N ASP A 27 37.39 0.14 10.74
CA ASP A 27 37.04 1.22 11.68
C ASP A 27 35.63 1.82 11.38
N GLU A 28 35.04 1.48 10.23
CA GLU A 28 33.72 1.91 9.76
C GLU A 28 32.89 0.72 9.22
N ILE A 29 31.60 0.65 9.62
CA ILE A 29 30.59 -0.26 9.08
C ILE A 29 29.54 0.57 8.35
N ARG A 30 29.25 0.24 7.08
CA ARG A 30 28.25 0.92 6.25
C ARG A 30 27.09 -0.01 5.95
N ILE A 31 25.87 0.41 6.26
CA ILE A 31 24.64 -0.40 6.11
C ILE A 31 23.60 0.37 5.29
N LEU A 32 23.20 -0.18 4.15
CA LEU A 32 22.08 0.34 3.36
C LEU A 32 20.81 -0.45 3.67
N PHE A 33 19.72 0.24 3.97
CA PHE A 33 18.40 -0.34 4.10
C PHE A 33 17.56 -0.02 2.87
N ILE A 34 16.92 -1.03 2.30
CA ILE A 34 15.94 -0.93 1.22
C ILE A 34 14.65 -1.55 1.73
N GLY A 35 13.61 -0.73 1.94
CA GLY A 35 12.39 -1.17 2.60
C GLY A 35 11.22 -0.19 2.48
N ASN A 36 10.32 -0.22 3.45
CA ASN A 36 9.12 0.61 3.50
C ASN A 36 8.79 1.00 4.94
N SER A 37 7.51 1.19 5.26
CA SER A 37 7.02 1.60 6.58
C SER A 37 7.41 0.65 7.70
N TYR A 38 7.66 -0.62 7.42
CA TYR A 38 8.14 -1.57 8.43
C TYR A 38 9.58 -1.26 8.88
N THR A 39 10.33 -0.48 8.09
CA THR A 39 11.71 -0.09 8.38
C THR A 39 11.82 1.37 8.86
N TYR A 40 11.11 2.32 8.23
CA TYR A 40 11.23 3.74 8.63
C TYR A 40 10.45 4.09 9.90
N TYR A 41 9.41 3.33 10.27
CA TYR A 41 8.69 3.58 11.53
C TYR A 41 9.66 3.50 12.71
N ASN A 42 9.60 4.50 13.58
CA ASN A 42 10.48 4.68 14.73
C ASN A 42 11.98 4.59 14.36
N SER A 43 12.35 4.91 13.11
CA SER A 43 13.73 5.04 12.65
C SER A 43 14.62 3.83 12.93
N SER A 44 14.16 2.61 12.60
CA SER A 44 14.90 1.36 12.90
C SER A 44 16.39 1.35 12.51
N PRO A 45 16.83 1.95 11.37
CA PRO A 45 18.25 2.09 11.07
C PRO A 45 19.05 2.90 12.10
N GLU A 46 18.48 3.98 12.63
CA GLU A 46 19.10 4.82 13.66
C GLU A 46 19.14 4.11 15.02
N LEU A 47 18.14 3.28 15.32
CA LEU A 47 18.16 2.41 16.50
C LEU A 47 19.31 1.41 16.42
N LEU A 48 19.47 0.72 15.28
CA LEU A 48 20.59 -0.21 15.09
C LEU A 48 21.93 0.51 15.27
N LYS A 49 22.09 1.68 14.65
CA LYS A 49 23.30 2.51 14.78
C LYS A 49 23.61 2.85 16.23
N ALA A 50 22.61 3.27 17.01
CA ALA A 50 22.79 3.58 18.43
C ALA A 50 23.20 2.35 19.25
N LEU A 51 22.57 1.19 19.01
CA LEU A 51 22.89 -0.07 19.69
C LEU A 51 24.32 -0.54 19.41
N ILE A 52 24.77 -0.45 18.15
CA ILE A 52 26.15 -0.79 17.79
C ILE A 52 27.12 0.17 18.48
N HIS A 53 26.86 1.48 18.45
CA HIS A 53 27.71 2.48 19.07
C HIS A 53 27.82 2.32 20.59
N GLU A 54 26.75 1.91 21.27
CA GLU A 54 26.77 1.66 22.72
C GLU A 54 27.76 0.55 23.10
N LYS A 55 27.77 -0.55 22.34
CA LYS A 55 28.69 -1.68 22.60
C LYS A 55 30.11 -1.42 22.06
N PHE A 56 30.19 -0.76 20.91
CA PHE A 56 31.42 -0.52 20.16
C PHE A 56 31.59 0.99 19.92
N PRO A 57 31.94 1.78 20.96
CA PRO A 57 31.97 3.24 20.87
C PRO A 57 33.02 3.78 19.90
N ASP A 58 34.07 2.99 19.60
CA ASP A 58 35.12 3.36 18.67
C ASP A 58 34.79 2.98 17.20
N GLN A 59 33.70 2.24 16.98
CA GLN A 59 33.24 1.82 15.66
C GLN A 59 32.39 2.92 15.01
N VAL A 60 32.78 3.39 13.83
CA VAL A 60 31.93 4.29 13.04
C VAL A 60 30.86 3.46 12.34
N VAL A 61 29.60 3.88 12.45
CA VAL A 61 28.47 3.22 11.77
C VAL A 61 27.74 4.23 10.91
N GLU A 62 27.68 3.97 9.62
CA GLU A 62 26.88 4.75 8.66
C GLU A 62 25.68 3.93 8.20
N THR A 63 24.52 4.57 8.22
CA THR A 63 23.25 3.99 7.78
C THR A 63 22.60 4.90 6.76
N GLN A 64 22.04 4.31 5.72
CA GLN A 64 21.15 5.02 4.78
C GLN A 64 19.89 4.19 4.58
N LEU A 65 18.76 4.87 4.40
CA LEU A 65 17.48 4.24 4.08
C LEU A 65 16.98 4.73 2.74
N ILE A 66 16.57 3.79 1.88
CA ILE A 66 15.76 4.04 0.69
C ILE A 66 14.40 3.39 0.94
N SER A 67 13.36 4.20 1.10
CA SER A 67 12.03 3.71 1.42
C SER A 67 10.90 4.56 0.85
N GLY A 68 9.72 3.94 0.77
CA GLY A 68 8.44 4.61 0.52
C GLY A 68 7.30 3.74 1.05
N GLY A 69 6.18 4.35 1.40
CA GLY A 69 5.02 3.64 1.95
C GLY A 69 4.56 2.49 1.05
N GLY A 70 4.45 1.28 1.61
CA GLY A 70 3.98 0.09 0.89
C GLY A 70 4.86 -0.43 -0.26
N MET A 71 6.05 0.14 -0.49
CA MET A 71 6.91 -0.27 -1.60
C MET A 71 7.36 -1.73 -1.49
N THR A 72 7.33 -2.42 -2.61
CA THR A 72 7.90 -3.77 -2.79
C THR A 72 9.35 -3.70 -3.24
N LEU A 73 10.11 -4.80 -3.17
CA LEU A 73 11.44 -4.85 -3.80
C LEU A 73 11.34 -4.58 -5.31
N ALA A 74 10.26 -5.04 -5.94
CA ALA A 74 10.05 -4.78 -7.36
C ALA A 74 9.91 -3.29 -7.68
N ASP A 75 9.26 -2.51 -6.81
CA ASP A 75 9.13 -1.06 -6.98
C ASP A 75 10.48 -0.36 -6.80
N HIS A 76 11.25 -0.78 -5.78
CA HIS A 76 12.62 -0.29 -5.58
C HIS A 76 13.54 -0.59 -6.75
N TRP A 77 13.38 -1.76 -7.40
CA TRP A 77 14.18 -2.15 -8.55
C TRP A 77 13.94 -1.27 -9.77
N GLN A 78 12.74 -0.70 -9.93
CA GLN A 78 12.44 0.24 -11.02
C GLN A 78 13.12 1.60 -10.83
N ASN A 79 13.60 1.90 -9.62
CA ASN A 79 14.30 3.14 -9.33
C ASN A 79 15.80 2.97 -9.59
N GLU A 80 16.29 3.58 -10.68
CA GLU A 80 17.72 3.56 -11.04
C GLU A 80 18.62 4.13 -9.93
N GLY A 81 18.11 5.09 -9.15
CA GLY A 81 18.82 5.68 -8.00
C GLY A 81 19.12 4.66 -6.90
N THR A 82 18.23 3.69 -6.67
CA THR A 82 18.45 2.60 -5.71
C THR A 82 19.64 1.75 -6.14
N ILE A 83 19.67 1.33 -7.40
CA ILE A 83 20.75 0.47 -7.93
C ILE A 83 22.09 1.23 -7.95
N GLN A 84 22.06 2.50 -8.32
CA GLN A 84 23.24 3.34 -8.27
C GLN A 84 23.79 3.47 -6.84
N THR A 85 22.91 3.67 -5.84
CA THR A 85 23.32 3.77 -4.43
C THR A 85 23.99 2.48 -3.94
N ILE A 86 23.48 1.31 -4.31
CA ILE A 86 24.12 0.02 -4.00
C ILE A 86 25.54 -0.02 -4.57
N ARG A 87 25.71 0.36 -5.85
CA ARG A 87 26.97 0.23 -6.58
C ARG A 87 28.07 1.18 -6.11
N THR A 88 27.73 2.34 -5.55
CA THR A 88 28.71 3.39 -5.23
C THR A 88 28.86 3.70 -3.74
N GLY A 89 28.11 3.02 -2.87
CA GLY A 89 28.10 3.36 -1.44
C GLY A 89 29.09 2.59 -0.58
N ASP A 90 29.91 1.71 -1.15
CA ASP A 90 30.92 0.88 -0.44
C ASP A 90 30.35 0.17 0.81
N TRP A 91 29.13 -0.35 0.68
CA TRP A 91 28.37 -0.95 1.76
C TRP A 91 29.00 -2.25 2.24
N ASP A 92 29.00 -2.48 3.56
CA ASP A 92 29.30 -3.78 4.13
C ASP A 92 28.08 -4.71 4.07
N TYR A 93 26.90 -4.11 4.32
CA TYR A 93 25.62 -4.81 4.34
C TYR A 93 24.56 -4.03 3.58
N VAL A 94 23.73 -4.76 2.82
CA VAL A 94 22.50 -4.22 2.24
C VAL A 94 21.33 -5.04 2.78
N VAL A 95 20.51 -4.40 3.61
CA VAL A 95 19.33 -4.97 4.25
C VAL A 95 18.12 -4.81 3.33
N LEU A 96 17.59 -5.93 2.86
CA LEU A 96 16.41 -6.01 2.01
C LEU A 96 15.20 -6.40 2.84
N GLN A 97 14.16 -5.56 2.79
CA GLN A 97 12.85 -5.80 3.37
C GLN A 97 11.79 -5.77 2.27
N GLU A 98 11.06 -6.88 2.09
CA GLU A 98 9.92 -6.94 1.19
C GLU A 98 8.63 -6.47 1.90
N GLN A 99 7.64 -6.03 1.13
CA GLN A 99 6.31 -5.65 1.58
C GLN A 99 5.65 -6.75 2.43
N SER A 100 4.77 -6.35 3.36
CA SER A 100 4.20 -7.22 4.42
C SER A 100 3.44 -8.46 3.95
N LYS A 101 3.03 -8.51 2.68
CA LYS A 101 2.41 -9.64 1.97
C LYS A 101 3.27 -10.13 0.80
N LEU A 102 4.60 -9.95 0.88
CA LEU A 102 5.58 -10.36 -0.12
C LEU A 102 5.39 -9.70 -1.50
N GLY A 103 4.75 -8.52 -1.53
CA GLY A 103 4.47 -7.78 -2.77
C GLY A 103 3.47 -8.47 -3.70
N MET A 104 2.79 -9.52 -3.22
CA MET A 104 1.83 -10.31 -3.98
C MET A 104 0.66 -10.71 -3.08
N GLY A 105 -0.50 -10.11 -3.33
CA GLY A 105 -1.73 -10.49 -2.65
C GLY A 105 -2.65 -11.30 -3.56
N VAL A 106 -3.48 -12.14 -2.94
CA VAL A 106 -4.71 -12.63 -3.55
C VAL A 106 -5.86 -11.93 -2.86
N MET A 107 -6.69 -11.23 -3.62
CA MET A 107 -7.92 -10.64 -3.13
C MET A 107 -9.07 -11.56 -3.50
N ILE A 108 -9.78 -12.08 -2.51
CA ILE A 108 -11.04 -12.79 -2.72
C ILE A 108 -12.11 -11.95 -2.08
N ASP A 109 -13.02 -11.46 -2.91
CA ASP A 109 -13.97 -10.43 -2.53
C ASP A 109 -13.24 -9.25 -1.88
N ASN A 110 -13.49 -8.95 -0.62
CA ASN A 110 -12.87 -7.81 0.06
C ASN A 110 -11.71 -8.21 0.97
N ASP A 111 -11.37 -9.50 1.03
CA ASP A 111 -10.31 -10.04 1.87
C ASP A 111 -9.01 -10.20 1.10
N ILE A 112 -7.90 -9.79 1.71
CA ILE A 112 -6.55 -9.90 1.14
C ILE A 112 -5.77 -11.02 1.86
N PHE A 113 -5.21 -11.92 1.05
CA PHE A 113 -4.41 -13.08 1.43
C PHE A 113 -3.01 -13.00 0.82
N PHE A 114 -2.09 -13.82 1.31
CA PHE A 114 -0.78 -14.00 0.68
C PHE A 114 -0.92 -14.65 -0.70
N GLY A 115 -0.26 -14.09 -1.71
CA GLY A 115 -0.21 -14.65 -3.05
C GLY A 115 0.98 -15.58 -3.28
N GLN A 116 1.38 -15.70 -4.55
CA GLN A 116 2.61 -16.41 -4.92
C GLN A 116 3.85 -15.64 -4.44
N THR A 117 5.01 -16.29 -4.34
CA THR A 117 6.25 -15.65 -3.84
C THR A 117 7.24 -15.30 -4.94
N GLU A 118 6.97 -15.67 -6.21
CA GLU A 118 7.97 -15.58 -7.27
C GLU A 118 8.41 -14.14 -7.56
N ARG A 119 7.53 -13.15 -7.47
CA ARG A 119 7.93 -11.73 -7.67
C ARG A 119 8.93 -11.29 -6.61
N PHE A 120 8.74 -11.68 -5.34
CA PHE A 120 9.70 -11.42 -4.28
C PHE A 120 11.04 -12.10 -4.61
N TYR A 121 11.03 -13.38 -4.96
CA TYR A 121 12.23 -14.14 -5.28
C TYR A 121 13.00 -13.59 -6.49
N GLU A 122 12.31 -13.23 -7.56
CA GLU A 122 12.90 -12.62 -8.74
C GLU A 122 13.68 -11.35 -8.38
N HIS A 123 13.07 -10.45 -7.60
CA HIS A 123 13.69 -9.17 -7.25
C HIS A 123 14.75 -9.31 -6.17
N ALA A 124 14.58 -10.25 -5.23
CA ALA A 124 15.61 -10.64 -4.29
C ALA A 124 16.89 -11.11 -5.01
N ARG A 125 16.78 -11.99 -6.02
CA ARG A 125 17.91 -12.44 -6.86
C ARG A 125 18.56 -11.29 -7.61
N LYS A 126 17.76 -10.38 -8.19
CA LYS A 126 18.25 -9.21 -8.92
C LYS A 126 19.06 -8.27 -8.01
N PHE A 127 18.54 -7.98 -6.81
CA PHE A 127 19.26 -7.15 -5.84
C PHE A 127 20.52 -7.84 -5.35
N ASP A 128 20.44 -9.11 -4.93
CA ASP A 128 21.61 -9.86 -4.48
C ASP A 128 22.73 -9.88 -5.51
N ALA A 129 22.38 -10.04 -6.80
CA ALA A 129 23.36 -9.96 -7.89
C ALA A 129 24.06 -8.60 -8.00
N GLU A 130 23.40 -7.48 -7.67
CA GLU A 130 24.03 -6.15 -7.68
C GLU A 130 24.80 -5.87 -6.38
N ILE A 131 24.29 -6.33 -5.24
CA ILE A 131 24.92 -6.21 -3.92
C ILE A 131 26.24 -6.97 -3.90
N THR A 132 26.24 -8.22 -4.35
CA THR A 132 27.45 -9.07 -4.40
C THR A 132 28.49 -8.57 -5.38
N LYS A 133 28.09 -7.98 -6.52
CA LYS A 133 29.01 -7.29 -7.45
C LYS A 133 29.69 -6.08 -6.81
N ALA A 134 29.04 -5.44 -5.84
CA ALA A 134 29.58 -4.32 -5.07
C ALA A 134 30.37 -4.76 -3.83
N ASP A 135 30.67 -6.06 -3.68
CA ASP A 135 31.39 -6.65 -2.53
C ASP A 135 30.69 -6.46 -1.17
N ALA A 136 29.38 -6.22 -1.20
CA ALA A 136 28.52 -6.11 -0.02
C ALA A 136 27.82 -7.45 0.28
N LYS A 137 27.37 -7.62 1.53
CA LYS A 137 26.57 -8.78 1.94
C LYS A 137 25.08 -8.47 1.90
N THR A 138 24.31 -9.32 1.22
CA THR A 138 22.85 -9.28 1.26
C THR A 138 22.34 -9.77 2.62
N VAL A 139 21.44 -9.01 3.22
CA VAL A 139 20.76 -9.33 4.48
C VAL A 139 19.26 -9.26 4.23
N PHE A 140 18.54 -10.35 4.47
CA PHE A 140 17.08 -10.34 4.46
C PHE A 140 16.53 -10.05 5.85
N LEU A 141 15.74 -8.98 5.98
CA LEU A 141 14.98 -8.68 7.18
C LEU A 141 13.64 -9.43 7.10
N MET A 142 13.55 -10.57 7.77
CA MET A 142 12.31 -11.36 7.81
C MET A 142 11.22 -10.60 8.55
N THR A 143 10.17 -10.18 7.85
CA THR A 143 9.06 -9.42 8.44
C THR A 143 8.13 -10.29 9.30
N TRP A 144 7.14 -9.64 9.91
CA TRP A 144 6.14 -10.25 10.77
C TRP A 144 4.72 -10.21 10.16
N SER A 145 3.90 -11.16 10.56
CA SER A 145 2.46 -11.21 10.27
C SER A 145 1.68 -10.17 11.10
N VAL A 146 0.54 -9.72 10.58
CA VAL A 146 -0.35 -8.79 11.31
C VAL A 146 -0.92 -9.43 12.58
N LYS A 147 -1.31 -8.60 13.55
CA LYS A 147 -1.74 -8.98 14.90
C LYS A 147 -2.82 -10.07 14.91
N ASP A 148 -3.80 -9.94 14.03
CA ASP A 148 -4.98 -10.84 13.97
C ASP A 148 -4.79 -12.06 13.08
N LYS A 149 -3.66 -12.18 12.37
CA LYS A 149 -3.36 -13.33 11.49
C LYS A 149 -2.02 -14.01 11.84
N PRO A 150 -1.79 -14.44 13.09
CA PRO A 150 -0.50 -15.00 13.53
C PRO A 150 -0.05 -16.23 12.74
N LYS A 151 -1.00 -17.05 12.28
CA LYS A 151 -0.70 -18.26 11.49
C LYS A 151 -0.02 -17.95 10.15
N GLU A 152 -0.18 -16.73 9.62
CA GLU A 152 0.47 -16.33 8.38
C GLU A 152 1.99 -16.12 8.55
N GLN A 153 2.52 -16.08 9.78
CA GLN A 153 3.96 -15.99 10.01
C GLN A 153 4.70 -17.14 9.32
N ALA A 154 4.12 -18.35 9.29
CA ALA A 154 4.72 -19.50 8.62
C ALA A 154 5.01 -19.24 7.12
N ILE A 155 4.15 -18.45 6.45
CA ILE A 155 4.31 -18.08 5.03
C ILE A 155 5.51 -17.17 4.85
N LEU A 156 5.62 -16.14 5.69
CA LEU A 156 6.76 -15.21 5.70
C LEU A 156 8.06 -15.95 6.02
N THR A 157 8.05 -16.75 7.09
CA THR A 157 9.25 -17.49 7.52
C THR A 157 9.72 -18.45 6.42
N HIS A 158 8.82 -19.21 5.79
CA HIS A 158 9.17 -20.07 4.66
C HIS A 158 9.76 -19.25 3.51
N ALA A 159 9.09 -18.17 3.10
CA ALA A 159 9.50 -17.38 1.94
C ALA A 159 10.90 -16.78 2.12
N TYR A 160 11.14 -16.08 3.23
CA TYR A 160 12.43 -15.47 3.54
C TYR A 160 13.54 -16.50 3.74
N THR A 161 13.26 -17.63 4.41
CA THR A 161 14.26 -18.67 4.63
C THR A 161 14.66 -19.35 3.33
N ALA A 162 13.70 -19.64 2.44
CA ALA A 162 13.97 -20.26 1.16
C ALA A 162 14.89 -19.41 0.28
N ILE A 163 14.58 -18.10 0.13
CA ILE A 163 15.37 -17.22 -0.73
C ILE A 163 16.75 -16.87 -0.11
N ALA A 164 16.82 -16.70 1.22
CA ALA A 164 18.09 -16.46 1.89
C ALA A 164 19.03 -17.67 1.75
N LYS A 165 18.48 -18.89 1.89
CA LYS A 165 19.22 -20.15 1.68
C LYS A 165 19.67 -20.34 0.23
N GLU A 166 18.79 -20.04 -0.73
CA GLU A 166 19.11 -20.10 -2.17
C GLU A 166 20.32 -19.21 -2.50
N LEU A 167 20.31 -17.97 -2.00
CA LEU A 167 21.32 -16.95 -2.28
C LEU A 167 22.53 -17.02 -1.35
N LYS A 168 22.48 -17.86 -0.30
CA LYS A 168 23.45 -17.87 0.81
C LYS A 168 23.60 -16.49 1.46
N ALA A 169 22.50 -15.75 1.53
CA ALA A 169 22.41 -14.43 2.15
C ALA A 169 22.19 -14.55 3.66
N VAL A 170 22.51 -13.49 4.40
CA VAL A 170 22.25 -13.42 5.85
C VAL A 170 20.74 -13.28 6.07
N LEU A 171 20.19 -14.00 7.05
CA LEU A 171 18.78 -13.90 7.43
C LEU A 171 18.66 -13.31 8.83
N ALA A 172 18.10 -12.11 8.95
CA ALA A 172 17.74 -11.51 10.24
C ALA A 172 16.32 -11.95 10.63
N PRO A 173 16.14 -12.78 11.68
CA PRO A 173 14.89 -13.50 11.94
C PRO A 173 13.87 -12.71 12.76
N VAL A 174 13.66 -11.43 12.42
CA VAL A 174 12.78 -10.53 13.17
C VAL A 174 11.39 -11.13 13.35
N GLY A 175 10.78 -11.67 12.28
CA GLY A 175 9.47 -12.31 12.33
C GLY A 175 9.33 -13.49 13.31
N LEU A 176 10.40 -14.24 13.56
CA LEU A 176 10.39 -15.35 14.53
C LEU A 176 10.46 -14.85 15.97
N VAL A 177 11.29 -13.84 16.24
CA VAL A 177 11.34 -13.17 17.55
C VAL A 177 10.01 -12.50 17.86
N TRP A 178 9.42 -11.88 16.83
CA TRP A 178 8.10 -11.26 16.90
C TRP A 178 7.01 -12.25 17.29
N ASP A 179 7.00 -13.44 16.66
CA ASP A 179 6.01 -14.47 16.96
C ASP A 179 6.17 -15.08 18.36
N GLU A 180 7.40 -15.16 18.88
CA GLU A 180 7.66 -15.55 20.26
C GLU A 180 7.10 -14.53 21.27
N LEU A 181 7.27 -13.23 21.00
CA LEU A 181 6.94 -12.19 21.99
C LEU A 181 5.52 -11.62 21.89
N ARG A 182 4.82 -11.75 20.76
CA ARG A 182 3.47 -11.18 20.56
C ARG A 182 2.40 -11.67 21.55
N VAL A 183 2.63 -12.81 22.21
CA VAL A 183 1.72 -13.40 23.21
C VAL A 183 2.03 -12.91 24.63
N ASN A 184 3.11 -12.15 24.82
CA ASN A 184 3.50 -11.62 26.11
C ASN A 184 2.71 -10.35 26.44
N PRO A 185 1.90 -10.32 27.51
CA PRO A 185 1.05 -9.17 27.84
C PRO A 185 1.84 -7.91 28.25
N LYS A 186 3.15 -8.01 28.49
CA LYS A 186 4.01 -6.85 28.76
C LYS A 186 4.59 -6.21 27.50
N ILE A 187 4.40 -6.82 26.34
CA ILE A 187 5.04 -6.39 25.09
C ILE A 187 3.93 -6.10 24.07
N GLU A 188 3.79 -4.84 23.68
CA GLU A 188 2.92 -4.45 22.57
C GLU A 188 3.80 -4.13 21.35
N LEU A 189 3.86 -5.06 20.39
CA LEU A 189 4.72 -4.93 19.21
C LEU A 189 4.08 -4.13 18.08
N TYR A 190 2.76 -3.95 18.10
CA TYR A 190 2.00 -3.34 17.01
C TYR A 190 1.54 -1.93 17.37
N ALA A 191 1.49 -1.06 16.37
CA ALA A 191 0.69 0.14 16.43
C ALA A 191 -0.82 -0.21 16.43
N ASP A 192 -1.68 0.80 16.56
CA ASP A 192 -3.14 0.62 16.66
C ASP A 192 -3.76 -0.09 15.44
N ASP A 193 -3.11 -0.04 14.28
CA ASP A 193 -3.56 -0.73 13.06
C ASP A 193 -3.26 -2.23 13.04
N GLY A 194 -2.55 -2.76 14.05
CA GLY A 194 -2.21 -4.18 14.14
C GLY A 194 -1.21 -4.67 13.09
N GLY A 195 -0.57 -3.78 12.32
CA GLY A 195 0.41 -4.13 11.28
C GLY A 195 1.76 -3.45 11.47
N HIS A 196 1.75 -2.12 11.59
CA HIS A 196 2.97 -1.33 11.75
C HIS A 196 3.64 -1.57 13.11
N PRO A 197 4.97 -1.41 13.20
CA PRO A 197 5.66 -1.63 14.46
C PRO A 197 5.38 -0.48 15.44
N SER A 198 5.09 -0.83 16.69
CA SER A 198 5.20 0.10 17.81
C SER A 198 6.67 0.46 18.06
N PRO A 199 6.98 1.40 18.99
CA PRO A 199 8.35 1.59 19.47
C PRO A 199 9.01 0.27 19.94
N MET A 200 8.30 -0.57 20.69
CA MET A 200 8.81 -1.89 21.12
C MET A 200 9.09 -2.82 19.93
N GLY A 201 8.22 -2.85 18.92
CA GLY A 201 8.43 -3.65 17.70
C GLY A 201 9.64 -3.20 16.89
N SER A 202 9.89 -1.88 16.83
CA SER A 202 11.05 -1.33 16.13
C SER A 202 12.34 -1.58 16.90
N TYR A 203 12.30 -1.48 18.24
CA TYR A 203 13.41 -1.89 19.10
C TYR A 203 13.75 -3.37 18.94
N LEU A 204 12.74 -4.25 18.93
CA LEU A 204 12.90 -5.69 18.66
C LEU A 204 13.58 -5.95 17.32
N SER A 205 13.16 -5.25 16.27
CA SER A 205 13.76 -5.36 14.94
C SER A 205 15.23 -4.93 14.96
N ALA A 206 15.55 -3.80 15.59
CA ALA A 206 16.90 -3.28 15.70
C ALA A 206 17.83 -4.18 16.53
N VAL A 207 17.35 -4.70 17.67
CA VAL A 207 18.10 -5.64 18.52
C VAL A 207 18.35 -6.97 17.82
N THR A 208 17.37 -7.47 17.07
CA THR A 208 17.54 -8.70 16.28
C THR A 208 18.56 -8.51 15.16
N LEU A 209 18.54 -7.35 14.47
CA LEU A 209 19.54 -6.99 13.47
C LEU A 209 20.93 -6.85 14.10
N TYR A 210 21.05 -6.19 15.26
CA TYR A 210 22.31 -6.09 16.01
C TYR A 210 22.89 -7.48 16.28
N ALA A 211 22.09 -8.36 16.90
CA ALA A 211 22.51 -9.72 17.25
C ALA A 211 22.91 -10.54 16.02
N THR A 212 22.22 -10.33 14.88
CA THR A 212 22.49 -11.03 13.62
C THR A 212 23.78 -10.54 12.96
N LEU A 213 23.92 -9.22 12.78
CA LEU A 213 25.02 -8.62 12.01
C LEU A 213 26.32 -8.60 12.80
N MET A 214 26.25 -8.37 14.11
CA MET A 214 27.42 -8.29 14.99
C MET A 214 27.77 -9.63 15.63
N ALA A 215 26.89 -10.62 15.53
CA ALA A 215 27.06 -11.93 16.16
C ALA A 215 27.41 -11.83 17.67
N ASP A 216 26.85 -10.81 18.33
CA ASP A 216 27.12 -10.45 19.73
C ASP A 216 25.83 -10.47 20.56
N ASP A 217 25.98 -10.78 21.85
CA ASP A 217 24.87 -10.85 22.81
C ASP A 217 24.30 -9.44 23.09
N PRO A 218 23.02 -9.17 22.75
CA PRO A 218 22.39 -7.87 22.96
C PRO A 218 22.02 -7.60 24.42
N LEU A 219 22.20 -8.56 25.34
CA LEU A 219 21.80 -8.39 26.73
C LEU A 219 22.53 -7.21 27.38
N GLY A 220 21.74 -6.30 27.95
CA GLY A 220 22.24 -5.13 28.67
C GLY A 220 22.35 -3.85 27.84
N LEU A 221 22.04 -3.90 26.53
CA LEU A 221 21.88 -2.69 25.72
C LEU A 221 20.77 -1.79 26.26
N SER A 222 20.88 -0.48 26.05
CA SER A 222 19.88 0.48 26.53
C SER A 222 18.50 0.24 25.91
N GLY A 223 17.47 0.32 26.74
CA GLY A 223 16.07 0.43 26.30
C GLY A 223 15.63 1.86 26.03
N VAL A 224 16.51 2.84 26.24
CA VAL A 224 16.26 4.27 26.02
C VAL A 224 17.24 4.76 24.96
N ILE A 225 16.72 5.13 23.79
CA ILE A 225 17.53 5.52 22.63
C ILE A 225 17.12 6.91 22.17
N THR A 226 18.11 7.77 22.04
CA THR A 226 17.99 9.09 21.39
C THR A 226 18.75 9.08 20.08
N GLY A 227 18.26 9.81 19.08
CA GLY A 227 18.87 9.84 17.76
C GLY A 227 18.22 10.90 16.89
N ASN A 228 18.59 10.94 15.62
CA ASN A 228 17.99 11.83 14.64
C ASN A 228 16.95 11.05 13.83
N PRO A 229 15.65 11.25 14.03
CA PRO A 229 14.62 10.46 13.35
C PRO A 229 14.71 10.55 11.82
N LEU A 230 14.26 9.51 11.14
CA LEU A 230 14.18 9.44 9.68
C LEU A 230 12.77 9.80 9.18
N SER A 231 12.70 10.51 8.06
CA SER A 231 11.47 10.66 7.29
C SER A 231 11.05 9.34 6.61
N SER A 232 9.86 9.31 6.02
CA SER A 232 9.37 8.14 5.26
C SER A 232 10.22 7.81 4.02
N THR A 233 11.03 8.75 3.53
CA THR A 233 11.98 8.59 2.42
C THR A 233 13.42 8.37 2.88
N GLY A 234 13.67 8.32 4.19
CA GLY A 234 14.99 8.07 4.77
C GLY A 234 15.83 9.33 5.04
N GLU A 235 15.24 10.53 4.96
CA GLU A 235 15.93 11.78 5.27
C GLU A 235 16.07 11.96 6.78
N ARG A 236 17.28 12.27 7.25
CA ARG A 236 17.59 12.37 8.67
C ARG A 236 17.26 13.77 9.21
N SER A 237 16.55 13.83 10.34
CA SER A 237 16.29 15.08 11.07
C SER A 237 17.59 15.74 11.52
N LEU A 238 17.60 17.07 11.62
CA LEU A 238 18.69 17.81 12.24
C LEU A 238 18.63 17.75 13.76
N ASP A 239 17.43 17.53 14.32
CA ASP A 239 17.18 17.52 15.74
C ASP A 239 17.38 16.12 16.32
N ASN A 240 17.96 16.07 17.52
CA ASN A 240 18.13 14.84 18.28
C ASN A 240 16.94 14.68 19.23
N GLU A 241 16.26 13.54 19.14
CA GLU A 241 15.00 13.26 19.81
C GLU A 241 15.04 11.89 20.50
N LEU A 242 14.16 11.72 21.48
CA LEU A 242 13.90 10.41 22.10
C LEU A 242 13.11 9.56 21.11
N ILE A 243 13.72 8.47 20.61
CA ILE A 243 13.08 7.57 19.65
C ILE A 243 12.42 6.39 20.37
N ILE A 244 13.11 5.83 21.38
CA ILE A 244 12.66 4.68 22.16
C ILE A 244 12.79 4.99 23.65
N ASP A 245 11.75 4.65 24.42
CA ASP A 245 11.73 4.76 25.87
C ASP A 245 11.06 3.51 26.48
N LEU A 246 11.86 2.46 26.68
CA LEU A 246 11.44 1.20 27.29
C LEU A 246 12.04 1.06 28.68
N THR A 247 11.28 0.40 29.56
CA THR A 247 11.81 -0.02 30.86
C THR A 247 12.92 -1.06 30.67
N THR A 248 13.81 -1.18 31.66
CA THR A 248 14.85 -2.21 31.67
C THR A 248 14.26 -3.63 31.58
N GLU A 249 13.06 -3.86 32.12
CA GLU A 249 12.40 -5.16 32.03
C GLU A 249 11.94 -5.47 30.60
N GLU A 250 11.27 -4.52 29.94
CA GLU A 250 10.79 -4.68 28.56
C GLU A 250 11.95 -4.87 27.58
N ALA A 251 12.98 -4.03 27.66
CA ALA A 251 14.17 -4.13 26.82
C ALA A 251 14.87 -5.49 26.99
N LYS A 252 15.03 -5.94 28.24
CA LYS A 252 15.63 -7.24 28.54
C LYS A 252 14.85 -8.42 27.96
N LEU A 253 13.51 -8.41 28.06
CA LEU A 253 12.67 -9.46 27.46
C LEU A 253 12.88 -9.56 25.94
N ILE A 254 12.98 -8.41 25.28
CA ILE A 254 13.24 -8.33 23.83
C ILE A 254 14.64 -8.84 23.49
N GLN A 255 15.66 -8.44 24.25
CA GLN A 255 17.05 -8.87 24.06
C GLN A 255 17.23 -10.38 24.22
N GLU A 256 16.67 -10.96 25.29
CA GLU A 256 16.75 -12.40 25.57
C GLU A 256 16.09 -13.23 24.47
N ALA A 257 14.89 -12.84 24.02
CA ALA A 257 14.20 -13.53 22.92
C ALA A 257 14.97 -13.40 21.60
N SER A 258 15.45 -12.19 21.27
CA SER A 258 16.22 -11.94 20.05
C SER A 258 17.48 -12.81 20.01
N TRP A 259 18.24 -12.84 21.10
CA TRP A 259 19.46 -13.63 21.19
C TRP A 259 19.19 -15.13 21.07
N LYS A 260 18.18 -15.63 21.79
CA LYS A 260 17.76 -17.03 21.76
C LYS A 260 17.44 -17.49 20.33
N VAL A 261 16.64 -16.72 19.59
CA VAL A 261 16.24 -17.07 18.21
C VAL A 261 17.42 -16.99 17.24
N VAL A 262 18.22 -15.92 17.30
CA VAL A 262 19.41 -15.77 16.43
C VAL A 262 20.40 -16.92 16.65
N LYS A 263 20.67 -17.28 17.91
CA LYS A 263 21.51 -18.43 18.27
C LYS A 263 20.99 -19.74 17.71
N ALA A 264 19.68 -20.00 17.81
CA ALA A 264 19.07 -21.22 17.28
C ALA A 264 19.22 -21.35 15.76
N ILE A 265 19.17 -20.23 15.03
CA ILE A 265 19.39 -20.20 13.57
C ILE A 265 20.85 -20.46 13.22
N GLN A 266 21.79 -19.81 13.91
CA GLN A 266 23.22 -20.05 13.73
C GLN A 266 23.60 -21.52 13.97
N GLU A 267 22.98 -22.16 14.97
CA GLU A 267 23.16 -23.59 15.26
C GLU A 267 22.54 -24.52 14.22
N SER A 268 21.64 -24.00 13.37
CA SER A 268 20.94 -24.72 12.30
C SER A 268 21.59 -24.53 10.93
N ASN A 269 22.89 -24.24 10.86
CA ASN A 269 23.59 -23.84 9.61
C ASN A 269 23.00 -22.58 8.96
N ASP A 270 22.64 -21.59 9.78
CA ASP A 270 22.11 -20.27 9.40
C ASP A 270 20.72 -20.27 8.73
N TYR A 271 20.09 -21.43 8.52
CA TYR A 271 18.77 -21.54 7.88
C TYR A 271 17.90 -22.63 8.53
N LEU A 272 16.62 -22.34 8.72
CA LEU A 272 15.65 -23.33 9.19
C LEU A 272 15.15 -24.20 8.02
N GLU A 273 14.88 -25.48 8.29
CA GLU A 273 14.15 -26.33 7.33
C GLU A 273 12.65 -26.14 7.56
N ILE A 274 11.96 -25.53 6.60
CA ILE A 274 10.54 -25.17 6.72
C ILE A 274 9.79 -25.64 5.47
N GLU A 275 8.81 -26.52 5.67
CA GLU A 275 7.89 -26.94 4.60
C GLU A 275 7.06 -25.75 4.11
N GLN A 276 6.74 -25.73 2.81
CA GLN A 276 5.88 -24.70 2.24
C GLN A 276 4.48 -24.81 2.88
N PRO A 277 3.98 -23.76 3.54
CA PRO A 277 2.65 -23.79 4.12
C PRO A 277 1.57 -23.77 3.05
N ASP A 278 0.44 -24.41 3.34
CA ASP A 278 -0.75 -24.31 2.51
C ASP A 278 -1.27 -22.86 2.45
N PRO A 279 -1.83 -22.43 1.31
CA PRO A 279 -2.52 -21.15 1.22
C PRO A 279 -3.61 -21.03 2.29
N SER A 280 -3.75 -19.83 2.88
CA SER A 280 -4.80 -19.54 3.88
C SER A 280 -6.18 -19.27 3.25
N TYR A 281 -6.33 -19.55 1.96
CA TYR A 281 -7.52 -19.27 1.15
C TYR A 281 -7.83 -20.40 0.19
N THR A 282 -9.07 -20.42 -0.28
CA THR A 282 -9.53 -21.25 -1.37
C THR A 282 -9.94 -20.37 -2.53
N ILE A 283 -9.44 -20.66 -3.74
CA ILE A 283 -9.88 -19.95 -4.94
C ILE A 283 -11.37 -20.23 -5.14
N PRO A 284 -12.21 -19.19 -5.33
CA PRO A 284 -13.63 -19.36 -5.63
C PRO A 284 -13.83 -20.26 -6.85
N ILE A 285 -14.76 -21.22 -6.74
CA ILE A 285 -15.11 -22.14 -7.82
C ILE A 285 -16.55 -21.86 -8.23
N LEU A 286 -16.75 -21.60 -9.52
CA LEU A 286 -18.07 -21.37 -10.05
C LEU A 286 -18.89 -22.66 -10.06
N SER A 287 -20.11 -22.62 -9.52
CA SER A 287 -21.03 -23.74 -9.55
C SER A 287 -21.37 -24.11 -11.00
N LYS A 288 -21.49 -25.42 -11.27
CA LYS A 288 -21.91 -25.91 -12.59
C LYS A 288 -23.31 -25.39 -12.93
N GLY A 289 -23.46 -24.82 -14.12
CA GLY A 289 -24.72 -24.28 -14.63
C GLY A 289 -25.47 -25.24 -15.56
N GLU A 290 -26.59 -24.74 -16.09
CA GLU A 290 -27.31 -25.32 -17.22
C GLU A 290 -26.56 -25.04 -18.54
N THR A 291 -26.75 -25.90 -19.55
CA THR A 291 -26.26 -25.59 -20.91
C THR A 291 -26.91 -24.31 -21.42
N ILE A 292 -26.09 -23.37 -21.88
CA ILE A 292 -26.53 -22.04 -22.28
C ILE A 292 -26.88 -22.04 -23.77
N GLU A 293 -28.13 -21.70 -24.07
CA GLU A 293 -28.54 -21.31 -25.42
C GLU A 293 -28.61 -19.78 -25.48
N LEU A 294 -27.97 -19.12 -26.46
CA LEU A 294 -27.90 -17.65 -26.53
C LEU A 294 -29.27 -16.98 -26.33
N LYS A 295 -30.30 -17.48 -27.01
CA LYS A 295 -31.68 -16.96 -26.92
C LYS A 295 -32.27 -16.96 -25.50
N SER A 296 -31.79 -17.82 -24.58
CA SER A 296 -32.31 -17.90 -23.21
C SER A 296 -31.73 -16.83 -22.29
N ILE A 297 -30.57 -16.26 -22.66
CA ILE A 297 -29.85 -15.28 -21.83
C ILE A 297 -29.97 -13.84 -22.33
N ILE A 298 -30.58 -13.60 -23.50
CA ILE A 298 -30.78 -12.24 -24.05
C ILE A 298 -31.54 -11.33 -23.06
N GLY A 299 -31.21 -10.05 -23.10
CA GLY A 299 -31.83 -8.98 -22.34
C GLY A 299 -31.03 -8.58 -21.11
N LYS A 300 -31.66 -7.75 -20.26
CA LYS A 300 -31.04 -7.25 -19.04
C LYS A 300 -31.10 -8.27 -17.91
N TRP A 301 -30.04 -8.24 -17.11
CA TRP A 301 -29.82 -9.00 -15.88
C TRP A 301 -29.30 -8.04 -14.83
N TYR A 302 -29.88 -8.07 -13.65
CA TYR A 302 -29.62 -7.11 -12.57
C TYR A 302 -29.03 -7.84 -11.39
N GLY A 303 -28.14 -7.22 -10.63
CA GLY A 303 -27.72 -7.81 -9.37
C GLY A 303 -26.63 -7.05 -8.65
N THR A 304 -25.78 -7.79 -7.94
CA THR A 304 -24.78 -7.24 -7.00
C THR A 304 -23.43 -7.92 -7.20
N SER A 305 -22.38 -7.33 -6.67
CA SER A 305 -21.06 -7.94 -6.67
C SER A 305 -20.20 -7.46 -5.53
N THR A 306 -19.05 -8.10 -5.39
CA THR A 306 -17.97 -7.69 -4.50
C THR A 306 -16.87 -6.89 -5.22
N TYR A 307 -17.06 -6.55 -6.51
CA TYR A 307 -16.04 -5.89 -7.33
C TYR A 307 -15.66 -4.50 -6.81
N GLY A 308 -16.61 -3.76 -6.22
CA GLY A 308 -16.38 -2.50 -5.52
C GLY A 308 -17.37 -2.32 -4.38
N SER A 309 -16.91 -1.76 -3.27
CA SER A 309 -17.74 -1.48 -2.08
C SER A 309 -18.77 -0.38 -2.31
N ASP A 310 -18.54 0.47 -3.30
CA ASP A 310 -19.27 1.74 -3.47
C ASP A 310 -20.46 1.59 -4.45
N TYR A 311 -20.53 0.44 -5.13
CA TYR A 311 -21.61 0.14 -6.07
C TYR A 311 -22.80 -0.47 -5.34
N LEU A 312 -23.98 0.09 -5.61
CA LEU A 312 -25.27 -0.38 -5.11
C LEU A 312 -25.72 -1.64 -5.84
N GLY A 313 -25.30 -1.77 -7.10
CA GLY A 313 -25.60 -2.91 -7.94
C GLY A 313 -25.00 -2.79 -9.33
N GLN A 314 -25.31 -3.77 -10.16
CA GLN A 314 -24.79 -3.92 -11.51
C GLN A 314 -25.88 -4.40 -12.47
N ILE A 315 -25.72 -4.04 -13.73
CA ILE A 315 -26.60 -4.45 -14.83
C ILE A 315 -25.73 -5.02 -15.94
N MET A 316 -26.07 -6.23 -16.35
CA MET A 316 -25.52 -6.87 -17.54
C MET A 316 -26.61 -6.90 -18.63
N GLU A 317 -26.33 -6.32 -19.79
CA GLU A 317 -27.20 -6.42 -20.96
C GLU A 317 -26.56 -7.34 -22.00
N ILE A 318 -27.31 -8.35 -22.45
CA ILE A 318 -26.85 -9.31 -23.46
C ILE A 318 -27.70 -9.16 -24.72
N LYS A 319 -27.05 -8.93 -25.86
CA LYS A 319 -27.68 -8.83 -27.19
C LYS A 319 -27.19 -9.95 -28.09
N ASP A 320 -28.02 -10.36 -29.03
CA ASP A 320 -27.64 -11.26 -30.12
C ASP A 320 -27.26 -10.42 -31.33
N VAL A 321 -25.97 -10.48 -31.71
CA VAL A 321 -25.43 -9.85 -32.90
C VAL A 321 -24.81 -10.93 -33.77
N ASP A 322 -25.48 -11.24 -34.88
CA ASP A 322 -25.09 -12.28 -35.84
C ASP A 322 -24.86 -13.67 -35.21
N GLY A 323 -25.71 -14.05 -34.25
CA GLY A 323 -25.65 -15.35 -33.57
C GLY A 323 -24.60 -15.43 -32.46
N LYS A 324 -24.06 -14.28 -32.03
CA LYS A 324 -23.05 -14.17 -30.96
C LYS A 324 -23.53 -13.22 -29.86
N PRO A 325 -23.17 -13.49 -28.58
CA PRO A 325 -23.47 -12.56 -27.51
C PRO A 325 -22.59 -11.31 -27.64
N GLU A 326 -23.23 -10.14 -27.64
CA GLU A 326 -22.61 -8.86 -27.31
C GLU A 326 -23.06 -8.47 -25.89
N VAL A 327 -22.12 -8.13 -25.02
CA VAL A 327 -22.38 -7.92 -23.59
C VAL A 327 -21.90 -6.56 -23.14
N SER A 328 -22.75 -5.80 -22.46
CA SER A 328 -22.35 -4.66 -21.65
C SER A 328 -22.50 -5.00 -20.17
N LEU A 329 -21.55 -4.54 -19.35
CA LEU A 329 -21.57 -4.71 -17.90
C LEU A 329 -21.35 -3.36 -17.23
N SER A 330 -22.37 -2.86 -16.55
CA SER A 330 -22.38 -1.55 -15.89
C SER A 330 -22.58 -1.69 -14.39
N PHE A 331 -21.94 -0.81 -13.64
CA PHE A 331 -21.98 -0.71 -12.18
C PHE A 331 -22.52 0.66 -11.80
N TYR A 332 -23.34 0.71 -10.76
CA TYR A 332 -24.10 1.90 -10.41
C TYR A 332 -23.86 2.30 -8.97
N SER A 333 -23.53 3.57 -8.76
CA SER A 333 -23.56 4.25 -7.46
C SER A 333 -24.64 5.35 -7.50
N PRO A 334 -24.88 6.09 -6.40
CA PRO A 334 -25.74 7.28 -6.45
C PRO A 334 -25.24 8.38 -7.39
N HIS A 335 -23.95 8.36 -7.74
CA HIS A 335 -23.27 9.46 -8.40
C HIS A 335 -22.88 9.18 -9.84
N VAL A 336 -22.54 7.91 -10.13
CA VAL A 336 -21.93 7.52 -11.39
C VAL A 336 -22.45 6.18 -11.88
N GLN A 337 -22.45 6.04 -13.21
CA GLN A 337 -22.55 4.78 -13.91
C GLN A 337 -21.19 4.49 -14.54
N ASP A 338 -20.55 3.42 -14.10
CA ASP A 338 -19.31 2.93 -14.70
C ASP A 338 -19.62 1.73 -15.60
N GLN A 339 -18.98 1.66 -16.77
CA GLN A 339 -19.13 0.53 -17.67
C GLN A 339 -17.78 -0.14 -17.88
N MET A 340 -17.73 -1.46 -17.63
CA MET A 340 -16.59 -2.26 -18.02
C MET A 340 -16.59 -2.48 -19.52
N ARG A 341 -15.42 -2.30 -20.13
CA ARG A 341 -15.21 -2.65 -21.53
C ARG A 341 -15.08 -4.17 -21.67
N VAL A 342 -16.12 -4.77 -22.24
CA VAL A 342 -16.13 -6.18 -22.66
C VAL A 342 -15.60 -6.25 -24.09
N ASP A 343 -14.41 -6.82 -24.27
CA ASP A 343 -13.80 -6.96 -25.60
C ASP A 343 -14.32 -8.19 -26.34
N ASN A 344 -14.72 -9.23 -25.61
CA ASN A 344 -15.24 -10.46 -26.18
C ASN A 344 -16.18 -11.18 -25.21
N ALA A 345 -17.19 -11.86 -25.75
CA ALA A 345 -18.09 -12.71 -25.00
C ALA A 345 -18.31 -14.03 -25.76
N VAL A 346 -18.18 -15.15 -25.08
CA VAL A 346 -18.29 -16.49 -25.69
C VAL A 346 -19.08 -17.42 -24.78
N ILE A 347 -20.01 -18.16 -25.37
CA ILE A 347 -20.70 -19.26 -24.69
C ILE A 347 -19.91 -20.55 -24.94
N LYS A 348 -19.52 -21.24 -23.86
CA LYS A 348 -18.91 -22.57 -23.89
C LYS A 348 -19.73 -23.48 -22.98
N GLU A 349 -20.52 -24.36 -23.59
CA GLU A 349 -21.40 -25.31 -22.89
C GLU A 349 -22.31 -24.64 -21.85
N ASP A 350 -21.94 -24.69 -20.58
CA ASP A 350 -22.69 -24.18 -19.43
C ASP A 350 -22.13 -22.86 -18.86
N GLN A 351 -21.18 -22.22 -19.57
CA GLN A 351 -20.58 -20.97 -19.15
C GLN A 351 -20.63 -19.88 -20.23
N LEU A 352 -20.97 -18.66 -19.79
CA LEU A 352 -20.73 -17.42 -20.53
C LEU A 352 -19.42 -16.83 -20.01
N ILE A 353 -18.44 -16.69 -20.89
CA ILE A 353 -17.11 -16.19 -20.56
C ILE A 353 -16.95 -14.82 -21.21
N LEU A 354 -16.68 -13.81 -20.39
CA LEU A 354 -16.42 -12.44 -20.80
C LEU A 354 -14.92 -12.15 -20.68
N THR A 355 -14.30 -11.60 -21.72
CA THR A 355 -12.96 -11.04 -21.64
C THR A 355 -13.07 -9.52 -21.51
N LEU A 356 -12.56 -9.02 -20.39
CA LEU A 356 -12.53 -7.59 -20.05
C LEU A 356 -11.13 -7.04 -20.32
N TYR A 357 -11.04 -5.84 -20.90
CA TYR A 357 -9.77 -5.16 -21.11
C TYR A 357 -9.67 -3.90 -20.27
N ASP A 358 -8.66 -3.88 -19.39
CA ASP A 358 -8.25 -2.68 -18.66
C ASP A 358 -7.15 -1.97 -19.48
N SER A 359 -7.54 -0.91 -20.17
CA SER A 359 -6.64 -0.09 -20.99
C SER A 359 -5.62 0.70 -20.17
N LEU A 360 -5.90 1.00 -18.90
CA LEU A 360 -4.99 1.74 -18.02
C LEU A 360 -3.84 0.86 -17.57
N ARG A 361 -4.12 -0.43 -17.33
CA ARG A 361 -3.13 -1.40 -16.85
C ARG A 361 -2.62 -2.35 -17.93
N ALA A 362 -3.14 -2.23 -19.15
CA ALA A 362 -2.90 -3.14 -20.28
C ALA A 362 -3.06 -4.62 -19.91
N ARG A 363 -4.12 -4.93 -19.15
CA ARG A 363 -4.38 -6.27 -18.59
C ARG A 363 -5.74 -6.79 -19.00
N ASN A 364 -5.82 -8.10 -19.18
CA ASN A 364 -7.08 -8.80 -19.41
C ASN A 364 -7.58 -9.37 -18.08
N SER A 365 -8.87 -9.21 -17.81
CA SER A 365 -9.57 -9.97 -16.78
C SER A 365 -10.62 -10.84 -17.45
N GLU A 366 -11.00 -11.94 -16.82
CA GLU A 366 -12.09 -12.77 -17.30
C GLU A 366 -13.23 -12.77 -16.30
N VAL A 367 -14.46 -12.84 -16.81
CA VAL A 367 -15.64 -13.14 -15.98
C VAL A 367 -16.22 -14.44 -16.49
N HIS A 368 -16.25 -15.44 -15.61
CA HIS A 368 -16.88 -16.73 -15.89
C HIS A 368 -18.25 -16.72 -15.23
N ILE A 369 -19.30 -16.95 -16.01
CA ILE A 369 -20.69 -16.85 -15.55
C ILE A 369 -21.41 -18.17 -15.82
N SER A 370 -22.08 -18.72 -14.81
CA SER A 370 -22.96 -19.88 -14.92
C SER A 370 -24.42 -19.45 -14.78
N VAL A 371 -25.30 -20.16 -15.47
CA VAL A 371 -26.73 -19.85 -15.53
C VAL A 371 -27.51 -20.98 -14.86
N ASN A 372 -28.43 -20.62 -13.97
CA ASN A 372 -29.33 -21.55 -13.29
C ASN A 372 -30.75 -20.99 -13.31
N GLY A 373 -31.52 -21.33 -14.34
CA GLY A 373 -32.87 -20.80 -14.55
C GLY A 373 -32.88 -19.27 -14.71
N SER A 374 -33.48 -18.55 -13.76
CA SER A 374 -33.60 -17.09 -13.79
C SER A 374 -32.48 -16.34 -13.05
N ASN A 375 -31.43 -17.05 -12.64
CA ASN A 375 -30.30 -16.49 -11.89
C ASN A 375 -28.99 -16.81 -12.60
N MET A 376 -28.01 -15.94 -12.42
CA MET A 376 -26.63 -16.15 -12.84
C MET A 376 -25.70 -15.90 -11.68
N GLU A 377 -24.64 -16.69 -11.61
CA GLU A 377 -23.51 -16.49 -10.72
C GLU A 377 -22.28 -16.31 -11.58
N GLY A 378 -21.37 -15.44 -11.17
CA GLY A 378 -20.13 -15.21 -11.88
C GLY A 378 -18.96 -14.99 -10.96
N ILE A 379 -17.77 -15.29 -11.47
CA ILE A 379 -16.49 -15.00 -10.83
C ILE A 379 -15.69 -14.19 -11.82
N LEU A 380 -15.36 -12.96 -11.43
CA LEU A 380 -14.35 -12.16 -12.10
C LEU A 380 -12.98 -12.59 -11.58
N GLU A 381 -12.09 -12.92 -12.49
CA GLU A 381 -10.68 -13.19 -12.25
C GLU A 381 -9.83 -12.12 -12.97
N SER A 382 -9.11 -11.32 -12.21
CA SER A 382 -8.20 -10.30 -12.77
C SER A 382 -6.76 -10.79 -12.76
N LEU A 383 -6.08 -10.67 -13.91
CA LEU A 383 -4.66 -10.97 -14.04
C LEU A 383 -3.84 -9.73 -13.69
N GLY A 384 -3.14 -9.76 -12.55
CA GLY A 384 -2.33 -8.63 -12.09
C GLY A 384 -1.31 -8.94 -10.98
N ASN A 385 -0.71 -7.91 -10.39
CA ASN A 385 0.21 -8.07 -9.24
C ASN A 385 -0.56 -8.50 -7.99
N LEU A 386 -1.78 -7.98 -7.86
CA LEU A 386 -2.81 -8.48 -6.98
C LEU A 386 -3.75 -9.32 -7.85
N GLN A 387 -3.75 -10.63 -7.64
CA GLN A 387 -4.73 -11.51 -8.29
C GLN A 387 -6.08 -11.30 -7.60
N MET A 388 -7.12 -10.96 -8.34
CA MET A 388 -8.43 -10.66 -7.75
C MET A 388 -9.48 -11.65 -8.21
N TYR A 389 -10.26 -12.16 -7.26
CA TYR A 389 -11.44 -12.97 -7.46
C TYR A 389 -12.64 -12.25 -6.86
N LYS A 390 -13.64 -11.89 -7.68
CA LYS A 390 -14.83 -11.17 -7.21
C LYS A 390 -16.08 -11.93 -7.62
N HIS A 391 -16.99 -12.14 -6.69
CA HIS A 391 -18.29 -12.72 -6.97
C HIS A 391 -19.23 -11.69 -7.60
N LEU A 392 -19.93 -12.12 -8.64
CA LEU A 392 -20.98 -11.38 -9.33
C LEU A 392 -22.26 -12.22 -9.28
N TYR A 393 -23.37 -11.58 -8.96
CA TYR A 393 -24.68 -12.23 -8.92
C TYR A 393 -25.64 -11.46 -9.82
N PHE A 394 -26.47 -12.19 -10.57
CA PHE A 394 -27.49 -11.57 -11.39
C PHE A 394 -28.81 -12.34 -11.37
N SER A 395 -29.90 -11.64 -11.65
CA SER A 395 -31.23 -12.20 -11.84
C SER A 395 -32.03 -11.37 -12.85
N LYS A 396 -33.18 -11.90 -13.31
CA LYS A 396 -34.13 -11.13 -14.11
C LYS A 396 -34.94 -10.10 -13.31
N LYS A 397 -34.92 -10.17 -11.97
CA LYS A 397 -35.60 -9.19 -11.11
C LYS A 397 -34.72 -7.96 -10.97
N SER A 398 -35.27 -6.77 -11.14
CA SER A 398 -34.51 -5.53 -11.07
C SER A 398 -34.22 -5.05 -9.64
N VAL A 399 -34.96 -5.55 -8.66
CA VAL A 399 -34.83 -5.12 -7.26
C VAL A 399 -33.80 -5.96 -6.52
N HIS A 400 -32.74 -5.31 -6.06
CA HIS A 400 -31.66 -5.89 -5.27
C HIS A 400 -31.29 -4.95 -4.13
N ASN A 401 -31.09 -5.48 -2.91
CA ASN A 401 -30.79 -4.68 -1.72
C ASN A 401 -31.75 -3.48 -1.53
N GLU A 402 -33.05 -3.71 -1.73
CA GLU A 402 -34.12 -2.69 -1.64
C GLU A 402 -34.09 -1.59 -2.71
N ILE A 403 -33.19 -1.68 -3.70
CA ILE A 403 -33.05 -0.71 -4.79
C ILE A 403 -33.50 -1.33 -6.09
N ASP A 404 -34.40 -0.66 -6.82
CA ASP A 404 -34.76 -1.03 -8.19
C ASP A 404 -33.69 -0.49 -9.17
N LEU A 405 -32.81 -1.39 -9.60
CA LEU A 405 -31.69 -1.06 -10.49
C LEU A 405 -32.17 -0.59 -11.89
N SER A 406 -33.35 -1.00 -12.34
CA SER A 406 -33.91 -0.50 -13.61
C SER A 406 -34.34 0.95 -13.51
N THR A 407 -34.86 1.36 -12.34
CA THR A 407 -35.19 2.76 -12.07
C THR A 407 -33.94 3.60 -11.88
N LEU A 408 -32.91 3.04 -11.21
CA LEU A 408 -31.61 3.71 -11.05
C LEU A 408 -30.91 3.97 -12.40
N GLU A 409 -30.95 3.01 -13.32
CA GLU A 409 -30.42 3.19 -14.68
C GLU A 409 -31.11 4.34 -15.41
N LEU A 410 -32.45 4.36 -15.41
CA LEU A 410 -33.23 5.45 -16.03
C LEU A 410 -32.94 6.81 -15.38
N LEU A 411 -32.71 6.83 -14.07
CA LEU A 411 -32.32 8.04 -13.35
C LEU A 411 -30.94 8.55 -13.83
N MET A 412 -29.96 7.67 -14.04
CA MET A 412 -28.66 8.07 -14.59
C MET A 412 -28.76 8.58 -16.03
N GLU A 413 -29.56 7.92 -16.87
CA GLU A 413 -29.83 8.39 -18.24
C GLU A 413 -30.50 9.77 -18.26
N SER A 414 -31.48 9.99 -17.39
CA SER A 414 -32.19 11.27 -17.29
C SER A 414 -31.27 12.38 -16.77
N PHE A 415 -30.37 12.07 -15.83
CA PHE A 415 -29.38 13.01 -15.34
C PHE A 415 -28.47 13.51 -16.46
N GLN A 416 -27.93 12.61 -17.30
CA GLN A 416 -27.10 13.00 -18.44
C GLN A 416 -27.85 13.91 -19.43
N TYR A 417 -29.12 13.59 -19.70
CA TYR A 417 -29.97 14.43 -20.54
C TYR A 417 -30.23 15.81 -19.90
N ASN A 418 -30.50 15.85 -18.59
CA ASN A 418 -30.80 17.09 -17.86
C ASN A 418 -29.56 18.00 -17.78
N ILE A 419 -28.35 17.46 -17.59
CA ILE A 419 -27.11 18.26 -17.62
C ILE A 419 -27.04 19.10 -18.90
N LEU A 420 -27.34 18.51 -20.06
CA LEU A 420 -27.33 19.21 -21.35
C LEU A 420 -28.44 20.26 -21.49
N LYS A 421 -29.54 20.09 -20.78
CA LYS A 421 -30.74 20.93 -20.90
C LYS A 421 -30.71 22.14 -19.97
N GLU A 422 -30.23 21.98 -18.74
CA GLU A 422 -30.39 22.98 -17.68
C GLU A 422 -29.13 23.24 -16.85
N GLY A 423 -28.00 22.62 -17.21
CA GLY A 423 -26.73 22.74 -16.52
C GLY A 423 -26.57 21.73 -15.39
N TYR A 424 -25.32 21.45 -15.04
CA TYR A 424 -24.95 20.37 -14.12
C TYR A 424 -25.58 20.52 -12.74
N VAL A 425 -25.45 21.70 -12.12
CA VAL A 425 -25.89 21.92 -10.72
C VAL A 425 -27.39 21.68 -10.57
N LYS A 426 -28.21 22.23 -11.46
CA LYS A 426 -29.66 22.04 -11.41
C LYS A 426 -30.05 20.57 -11.66
N ALA A 427 -29.45 19.96 -12.69
CA ALA A 427 -29.67 18.55 -12.99
C ALA A 427 -29.27 17.63 -11.82
N ALA A 428 -28.17 17.95 -11.12
CA ALA A 428 -27.68 17.16 -10.00
C ALA A 428 -28.58 17.28 -8.76
N LEU A 429 -29.12 18.47 -8.47
CA LEU A 429 -30.10 18.65 -7.41
C LEU A 429 -31.35 17.81 -7.66
N GLU A 430 -31.90 17.87 -8.88
CA GLU A 430 -33.06 17.06 -9.28
C GLU A 430 -32.75 15.56 -9.24
N HIS A 431 -31.56 15.15 -9.68
CA HIS A 431 -31.09 13.77 -9.63
C HIS A 431 -31.05 13.21 -8.21
N TYR A 432 -30.43 13.92 -7.26
CA TYR A 432 -30.34 13.45 -5.88
C TYR A 432 -31.68 13.51 -5.14
N GLU A 433 -32.58 14.41 -5.52
CA GLU A 433 -33.97 14.40 -5.04
C GLU A 433 -34.70 13.14 -5.50
N GLN A 434 -34.64 12.81 -6.80
CA GLN A 434 -35.25 11.59 -7.34
C GLN A 434 -34.60 10.31 -6.78
N TYR A 435 -33.28 10.31 -6.58
CA TYR A 435 -32.59 9.22 -5.91
C TYR A 435 -33.07 9.05 -4.47
N SER A 436 -33.31 10.15 -3.75
CA SER A 436 -33.86 10.11 -2.38
C SER A 436 -35.25 9.47 -2.34
N GLU A 437 -36.09 9.75 -3.33
CA GLU A 437 -37.40 9.10 -3.48
C GLU A 437 -37.27 7.61 -3.75
N LEU A 438 -36.36 7.21 -4.63
CA LEU A 438 -36.09 5.80 -4.96
C LEU A 438 -35.72 4.98 -3.73
N ILE A 439 -34.89 5.52 -2.84
CA ILE A 439 -34.43 4.82 -1.64
C ILE A 439 -35.28 5.10 -0.39
N GLY A 440 -36.34 5.91 -0.51
CA GLY A 440 -37.25 6.24 0.60
C GLY A 440 -36.62 7.04 1.75
N LYS A 441 -35.46 7.67 1.54
CA LYS A 441 -34.78 8.53 2.52
C LYS A 441 -34.03 9.66 1.84
N THR A 442 -33.93 10.80 2.52
CA THR A 442 -33.15 11.93 2.01
C THR A 442 -31.68 11.54 1.84
N TYR A 443 -31.18 11.74 0.64
CA TYR A 443 -29.79 11.54 0.26
C TYR A 443 -29.20 12.86 -0.24
N LYS A 444 -27.97 13.13 0.17
CA LYS A 444 -27.14 14.19 -0.41
C LYS A 444 -25.73 13.65 -0.60
N PRO A 445 -25.03 14.05 -1.68
CA PRO A 445 -23.62 13.71 -1.83
C PRO A 445 -22.82 14.34 -0.69
N GLU A 446 -21.78 13.65 -0.25
CA GLU A 446 -20.86 14.17 0.76
C GLU A 446 -20.02 15.31 0.18
N GLU A 447 -19.72 16.31 1.02
CA GLU A 447 -18.89 17.45 0.60
C GLU A 447 -17.50 16.98 0.15
N PHE A 448 -16.91 16.03 0.89
CA PHE A 448 -15.61 15.44 0.57
C PHE A 448 -15.61 14.79 -0.82
N TYR A 449 -16.66 14.04 -1.15
CA TYR A 449 -16.81 13.42 -2.47
C TYR A 449 -16.83 14.47 -3.59
N LEU A 450 -17.67 15.50 -3.46
CA LEU A 450 -17.76 16.58 -4.45
C LEU A 450 -16.43 17.32 -4.62
N ASN A 451 -15.73 17.57 -3.51
CA ASN A 451 -14.43 18.21 -3.51
C ASN A 451 -13.38 17.34 -4.22
N ALA A 452 -13.30 16.06 -3.89
CA ALA A 452 -12.36 15.12 -4.48
C ALA A 452 -12.58 14.97 -5.99
N VAL A 453 -13.83 14.87 -6.44
CA VAL A 453 -14.18 14.82 -7.87
C VAL A 453 -13.79 16.12 -8.59
N GLY A 454 -14.03 17.29 -7.96
CA GLY A 454 -13.64 18.58 -8.54
C GLY A 454 -12.12 18.69 -8.77
N TYR A 455 -11.30 18.29 -7.80
CA TYR A 455 -9.84 18.29 -7.96
C TYR A 455 -9.36 17.25 -8.98
N ASN A 456 -10.00 16.08 -9.06
CA ASN A 456 -9.72 15.10 -10.11
C ASN A 456 -9.96 15.70 -11.51
N PHE A 457 -11.04 16.47 -11.69
CA PHE A 457 -11.30 17.17 -12.95
C PHE A 457 -10.29 18.27 -13.24
N LEU A 458 -9.84 19.04 -12.25
CA LEU A 458 -8.76 20.03 -12.45
C LEU A 458 -7.47 19.37 -12.93
N ARG A 459 -7.07 18.24 -12.32
CA ARG A 459 -5.88 17.47 -12.73
C ARG A 459 -5.99 16.93 -14.15
N ASP A 460 -7.20 16.52 -14.55
CA ASP A 460 -7.48 16.05 -15.91
C ASP A 460 -7.65 17.20 -16.94
N GLY A 461 -7.51 18.46 -16.51
CA GLY A 461 -7.70 19.65 -17.35
C GLY A 461 -9.16 19.95 -17.69
N LYS A 462 -10.12 19.28 -17.04
CA LYS A 462 -11.57 19.44 -17.23
C LYS A 462 -12.11 20.54 -16.30
N VAL A 463 -11.63 21.76 -16.48
CA VAL A 463 -11.89 22.90 -15.57
C VAL A 463 -13.38 23.19 -15.39
N ASN A 464 -14.18 23.11 -16.46
CA ASN A 464 -15.64 23.32 -16.37
C ASN A 464 -16.35 22.26 -15.52
N ASP A 465 -15.91 21.00 -15.59
CA ASP A 465 -16.49 19.92 -14.77
C ASP A 465 -16.10 20.09 -13.29
N ALA A 466 -14.89 20.60 -13.02
CA ALA A 466 -14.47 20.96 -11.68
C ALA A 466 -15.34 22.09 -11.08
N LEU A 467 -15.55 23.17 -11.84
CA LEU A 467 -16.41 24.29 -11.43
C LEU A 467 -17.83 23.82 -11.11
N ASN A 468 -18.40 22.96 -11.96
CA ASN A 468 -19.71 22.34 -11.73
C ASN A 468 -19.77 21.54 -10.41
N ALA A 469 -18.74 20.74 -10.11
CA ALA A 469 -18.67 19.94 -8.89
C ALA A 469 -18.54 20.82 -7.62
N PHE A 470 -17.65 21.81 -7.65
CA PHE A 470 -17.45 22.74 -6.53
C PHE A 470 -18.64 23.69 -6.34
N GLU A 471 -19.30 24.13 -7.41
CA GLU A 471 -20.54 24.91 -7.32
C GLU A 471 -21.66 24.10 -6.65
N LEU A 472 -21.82 22.83 -7.04
CA LEU A 472 -22.77 21.93 -6.37
C LEU A 472 -22.44 21.75 -4.89
N ALA A 473 -21.15 21.69 -4.53
CA ALA A 473 -20.72 21.64 -3.14
C ALA A 473 -21.12 22.91 -2.37
N MET A 474 -20.92 24.10 -2.94
CA MET A 474 -21.38 25.35 -2.33
C MET A 474 -22.90 25.39 -2.12
N VAL A 475 -23.67 24.83 -3.06
CA VAL A 475 -25.14 24.79 -2.96
C VAL A 475 -25.60 23.87 -1.82
N TYR A 476 -25.04 22.67 -1.70
CA TYR A 476 -25.39 21.74 -0.61
C TYR A 476 -24.79 22.14 0.74
N PHE A 477 -23.65 22.82 0.74
CA PHE A 477 -22.86 23.16 1.92
C PHE A 477 -22.55 24.67 1.95
N PRO A 478 -23.57 25.55 2.06
CA PRO A 478 -23.38 27.01 1.98
C PRO A 478 -22.57 27.62 3.12
N MET A 479 -22.28 26.84 4.16
CA MET A 479 -21.46 27.20 5.32
C MET A 479 -20.07 26.55 5.30
N SER A 480 -19.72 25.79 4.26
CA SER A 480 -18.38 25.21 4.12
C SER A 480 -17.40 26.22 3.54
N VAL A 481 -16.37 26.59 4.29
CA VAL A 481 -15.26 27.42 3.78
C VAL A 481 -14.53 26.71 2.63
N ASN A 482 -14.31 25.40 2.79
CA ASN A 482 -13.60 24.56 1.83
C ASN A 482 -14.30 24.54 0.46
N ALA A 483 -15.63 24.47 0.41
CA ALA A 483 -16.36 24.50 -0.86
C ALA A 483 -16.17 25.82 -1.65
N TYR A 484 -16.13 26.97 -0.96
CA TYR A 484 -15.85 28.26 -1.62
C TYR A 484 -14.38 28.38 -2.02
N ASP A 485 -13.46 27.90 -1.20
CA ASP A 485 -12.03 27.87 -1.51
C ASP A 485 -11.75 27.11 -2.80
N SER A 486 -12.17 25.84 -2.87
CA SER A 486 -11.96 25.00 -4.05
C SER A 486 -12.61 25.56 -5.33
N TYR A 487 -13.81 26.18 -5.22
CA TYR A 487 -14.42 26.86 -6.37
C TYR A 487 -13.60 28.08 -6.83
N ALA A 488 -13.04 28.85 -5.89
CA ALA A 488 -12.18 29.99 -6.22
C ALA A 488 -10.88 29.54 -6.89
N GLU A 489 -10.26 28.45 -6.42
CA GLU A 489 -9.08 27.86 -7.07
C GLU A 489 -9.38 27.43 -8.51
N ALA A 490 -10.51 26.76 -8.75
CA ALA A 490 -10.93 26.38 -10.09
C ALA A 490 -11.15 27.60 -11.01
N LEU A 491 -11.72 28.69 -10.49
CA LEU A 491 -11.87 29.95 -11.23
C LEU A 491 -10.52 30.58 -11.58
N ILE A 492 -9.52 30.48 -10.70
CA ILE A 492 -8.15 30.94 -10.98
C ILE A 492 -7.54 30.13 -12.13
N VAL A 493 -7.71 28.81 -12.12
CA VAL A 493 -7.24 27.91 -13.20
C VAL A 493 -7.89 28.28 -14.53
N GLU A 494 -9.19 28.60 -14.54
CA GLU A 494 -9.91 29.06 -15.74
C GLU A 494 -9.49 30.49 -16.18
N GLY A 495 -8.81 31.25 -15.32
CA GLY A 495 -8.40 32.63 -15.58
C GLY A 495 -9.43 33.69 -15.18
N ARG A 496 -10.51 33.32 -14.47
CA ARG A 496 -11.59 34.21 -14.01
C ARG A 496 -11.28 34.84 -12.66
N LYS A 497 -10.19 35.63 -12.63
CA LYS A 497 -9.62 36.20 -11.40
C LYS A 497 -10.58 37.10 -10.60
N ASP A 498 -11.39 37.90 -11.29
CA ASP A 498 -12.32 38.82 -10.61
C ASP A 498 -13.42 38.05 -9.86
N GLU A 499 -13.92 36.96 -10.46
CA GLU A 499 -14.91 36.08 -9.83
C GLU A 499 -14.27 35.28 -8.69
N ALA A 500 -13.04 34.77 -8.90
CA ALA A 500 -12.30 34.10 -7.84
C ALA A 500 -12.10 35.02 -6.63
N LEU A 501 -11.85 36.32 -6.85
CA LEU A 501 -11.68 37.31 -5.79
C LEU A 501 -12.96 37.52 -4.98
N GLU A 502 -14.13 37.54 -5.63
CA GLU A 502 -15.42 37.61 -4.96
C GLU A 502 -15.68 36.37 -4.10
N VAL A 503 -15.44 35.18 -4.66
CA VAL A 503 -15.64 33.90 -3.98
C VAL A 503 -14.69 33.75 -2.78
N TYR A 504 -13.40 34.07 -2.95
CA TYR A 504 -12.43 34.05 -1.85
C TYR A 504 -12.76 35.04 -0.74
N THR A 505 -13.29 36.21 -1.10
CA THR A 505 -13.74 37.20 -0.10
C THR A 505 -14.86 36.61 0.76
N ARG A 506 -15.80 35.89 0.13
CA ARG A 506 -16.85 35.14 0.84
C ARG A 506 -16.27 34.01 1.71
N ALA A 507 -15.34 33.23 1.18
CA ALA A 507 -14.68 32.16 1.94
C ALA A 507 -14.01 32.71 3.20
N TYR A 508 -13.30 33.84 3.09
CA TYR A 508 -12.65 34.52 4.21
C TYR A 508 -13.65 35.06 5.24
N GLU A 509 -14.73 35.72 4.81
CA GLU A 509 -15.78 36.20 5.71
C GLU A 509 -16.45 35.05 6.47
N LEU A 510 -16.69 33.94 5.77
CA LEU A 510 -17.26 32.72 6.34
C LEU A 510 -16.31 32.07 7.35
N ALA A 511 -15.02 31.95 7.01
CA ALA A 511 -13.99 31.40 7.88
C ALA A 511 -13.87 32.17 9.19
N LYS A 512 -13.94 33.50 9.14
CA LYS A 512 -13.96 34.35 10.35
C LYS A 512 -15.20 34.12 11.20
N LYS A 513 -16.35 33.93 10.57
CA LYS A 513 -17.63 33.72 11.25
C LYS A 513 -17.71 32.36 11.93
N THR A 514 -17.15 31.32 11.32
CA THR A 514 -17.22 29.94 11.81
C THR A 514 -16.05 29.54 12.71
N GLY A 515 -14.99 30.35 12.76
CA GLY A 515 -13.76 30.00 13.50
C GLY A 515 -12.99 28.87 12.82
N TYR A 516 -12.94 28.90 11.48
CA TYR A 516 -12.26 27.87 10.69
C TYR A 516 -10.77 27.79 11.01
N GLU A 517 -10.27 26.57 11.23
CA GLU A 517 -8.91 26.31 11.71
C GLU A 517 -7.84 26.89 10.76
N ASN A 518 -8.08 26.81 9.45
CA ASN A 518 -7.15 27.29 8.41
C ASN A 518 -7.48 28.72 7.92
N LEU A 519 -8.01 29.60 8.79
CA LEU A 519 -8.31 30.99 8.41
C LEU A 519 -7.09 31.72 7.80
N ALA A 520 -5.89 31.48 8.33
CA ALA A 520 -4.66 32.12 7.85
C ALA A 520 -4.34 31.76 6.40
N TYR A 521 -4.59 30.51 5.99
CA TYR A 521 -4.41 30.04 4.62
C TYR A 521 -5.34 30.77 3.64
N ILE A 522 -6.63 30.86 3.97
CA ILE A 522 -7.63 31.57 3.17
C ILE A 522 -7.29 33.07 3.06
N GLU A 523 -6.82 33.68 4.15
CA GLU A 523 -6.39 35.08 4.16
C GLU A 523 -5.17 35.32 3.27
N GLU A 524 -4.19 34.40 3.31
CA GLU A 524 -3.01 34.45 2.47
C GLU A 524 -3.36 34.36 0.99
N ASN A 525 -4.17 33.36 0.60
CA ASN A 525 -4.59 33.17 -0.79
C ASN A 525 -5.40 34.37 -1.32
N LEU A 526 -6.31 34.92 -0.51
CA LEU A 526 -7.03 36.14 -0.84
C LEU A 526 -6.07 37.34 -1.07
N ASN A 527 -5.04 37.48 -0.23
CA ASN A 527 -4.04 38.54 -0.37
C ASN A 527 -3.13 38.33 -1.58
N LYS A 528 -2.71 37.09 -1.86
CA LYS A 528 -1.96 36.74 -3.08
C LYS A 528 -2.75 37.15 -4.32
N LEU A 529 -4.02 36.76 -4.39
CA LEU A 529 -4.89 37.08 -5.52
C LEU A 529 -5.08 38.60 -5.70
N LYS A 530 -5.31 39.37 -4.62
CA LYS A 530 -5.42 40.84 -4.65
C LYS A 530 -4.16 41.53 -5.19
N ASN A 531 -2.99 40.94 -4.92
CA ASN A 531 -1.70 41.48 -5.36
C ASN A 531 -1.24 40.86 -6.70
N ASN A 532 -2.09 40.10 -7.38
CA ASN A 532 -1.78 39.40 -8.63
C ASN A 532 -0.56 38.45 -8.51
N ILE A 533 -0.38 37.88 -7.32
CA ILE A 533 0.59 36.83 -7.01
C ILE A 533 -0.10 35.48 -7.28
N ALA A 534 0.67 34.49 -7.76
CA ALA A 534 0.16 33.14 -7.96
C ALA A 534 -0.35 32.56 -6.62
N VAL A 535 -1.50 31.89 -6.68
CA VAL A 535 -2.10 31.16 -5.55
C VAL A 535 -1.71 29.70 -5.68
N ASP A 536 -1.32 29.08 -4.57
CA ASP A 536 -1.02 27.65 -4.52
C ASP A 536 -2.36 26.89 -4.56
N ILE A 537 -2.49 25.92 -5.45
CA ILE A 537 -3.73 25.14 -5.65
C ILE A 537 -3.56 23.81 -4.93
N GLU A 538 -4.54 23.35 -4.15
CA GLU A 538 -4.43 22.13 -3.31
C GLU A 538 -4.31 20.79 -4.10
N GLY A 539 -4.04 20.82 -5.40
CA GLY A 539 -4.04 19.65 -6.30
C GLY A 539 -2.76 18.79 -6.35
N GLU A 540 -1.71 19.08 -5.59
CA GLU A 540 -0.45 18.31 -5.63
C GLU A 540 -0.38 17.11 -4.65
N ALA A 541 -1.34 16.94 -3.74
CA ALA A 541 -1.42 15.78 -2.85
C ALA A 541 -2.39 14.72 -3.40
N ILE A 542 -2.00 13.43 -3.35
CA ILE A 542 -2.88 12.30 -3.72
C ILE A 542 -4.01 12.20 -2.67
N PRO A 543 -5.28 12.47 -3.01
CA PRO A 543 -6.39 12.23 -2.09
C PRO A 543 -6.71 10.73 -2.05
N PRO A 544 -7.15 10.18 -0.91
CA PRO A 544 -7.59 8.80 -0.84
C PRO A 544 -8.77 8.54 -1.79
N PRO A 545 -8.97 7.29 -2.25
CA PRO A 545 -10.19 6.92 -2.96
C PRO A 545 -11.43 7.32 -2.14
N PRO A 546 -12.59 7.54 -2.80
CA PRO A 546 -13.82 7.87 -2.08
C PRO A 546 -14.04 6.89 -0.93
N PRO A 547 -14.39 7.37 0.27
CA PRO A 547 -14.64 6.48 1.39
C PRO A 547 -15.82 5.56 1.03
N PRO A 548 -15.78 4.28 1.42
CA PRO A 548 -16.94 3.41 1.27
C PRO A 548 -18.13 4.03 2.00
N PRO A 549 -19.37 3.80 1.53
CA PRO A 549 -20.56 4.27 2.23
C PRO A 549 -20.52 3.78 3.69
N PRO A 550 -20.99 4.60 4.64
CA PRO A 550 -20.95 4.23 6.06
C PRO A 550 -21.64 2.88 6.25
N SER A 551 -20.93 1.96 6.91
CA SER A 551 -21.50 0.70 7.39
C SER A 551 -22.76 1.02 8.20
N GLN A 552 -23.91 0.52 7.75
CA GLN A 552 -25.16 0.60 8.51
C GLN A 552 -25.05 -0.16 9.83
#